data_AF-A0A380QSR4-F1
#
_entry.id   AF-A0A380QSR4-F1
#
_cell.length_a   1.000
_cell.length_b   1.000
_cell.length_c   1.000
_cell.angle_alpha   90.00
_cell.angle_beta   90.00
_cell.angle_gamma   90.00
#
_symmetry.space_group_name_H-M   'P 1'
#
loop_
_entity.id
_entity.type
_entity.pdbx_description
1 polymer ?
#
loop_
_entity_poly.entity_id
_entity_poly.type
_entity_poly.pdbx_seq_one_letter_code
_entity_poly.pdbx_strand_id
1 'polypeptide(L)'
;MRDDANYNIALSSLPLNDSYRFQSNNDILLIPGVTEEVFNKIKEVICILPDDRSLININSLNENHVDFLSAIMLGKIPKDNIVKTVNAIPVNGWKSVSDFMGFLLKGTPLEVRKELLSYARMLLSTEYNYIKAGSSLVSDSGQYRLVTLFRLDGKSLNITQRRYEMKGWGNG
;
A
#
# COMPACT_ATOMS: atom_id res chain seq x y z
N MET A 1 -31.73 23.71 -13.90
CA MET A 1 -32.25 22.47 -13.28
C MET A 1 -32.10 21.37 -14.32
N ARG A 2 -30.94 20.72 -14.34
CA ARG A 2 -30.63 19.61 -15.24
C ARG A 2 -29.86 18.61 -14.39
N ASP A 3 -30.43 17.43 -14.31
CA ASP A 3 -30.13 16.36 -13.36
C ASP A 3 -28.65 16.03 -13.25
N ASP A 4 -28.21 15.98 -12.00
CA ASP A 4 -26.99 15.34 -11.56
C ASP A 4 -27.04 13.87 -11.99
N ALA A 5 -26.40 13.58 -13.13
CA ALA A 5 -26.16 12.22 -13.57
C ALA A 5 -25.24 11.57 -12.53
N ASN A 6 -25.88 10.91 -11.56
CA ASN A 6 -25.38 9.85 -10.72
C ASN A 6 -24.24 9.11 -11.42
N TYR A 7 -23.01 9.44 -11.06
CA TYR A 7 -21.87 8.53 -11.20
C TYR A 7 -21.92 7.43 -10.13
N ASN A 8 -23.13 7.02 -9.74
CA ASN A 8 -23.39 5.68 -9.25
C ASN A 8 -23.46 4.77 -10.48
N ILE A 9 -22.33 4.60 -11.16
CA ILE A 9 -22.15 3.37 -11.94
C ILE A 9 -22.27 2.29 -10.89
N ALA A 10 -23.34 1.49 -10.98
CA ALA A 10 -23.59 0.36 -10.12
C ALA A 10 -22.33 -0.53 -10.08
N LEU A 11 -21.49 -0.30 -9.06
CA LEU A 11 -20.39 -1.20 -8.69
C LEU A 11 -20.92 -2.53 -8.15
N SER A 12 -22.25 -2.68 -8.06
CA SER A 12 -22.96 -3.79 -7.45
C SER A 12 -23.22 -4.98 -8.38
N SER A 13 -22.59 -5.11 -9.55
CA SER A 13 -22.91 -6.25 -10.44
C SER A 13 -21.78 -6.85 -11.27
N LEU A 14 -20.51 -6.53 -11.01
CA LEU A 14 -19.44 -7.43 -11.45
C LEU A 14 -19.11 -8.33 -10.26
N PRO A 15 -19.51 -9.62 -10.28
CA PRO A 15 -19.06 -10.52 -9.24
C PRO A 15 -17.53 -10.49 -9.29
N LEU A 16 -16.89 -10.22 -8.15
CA LEU A 16 -15.48 -10.56 -7.96
C LEU A 16 -15.36 -12.05 -8.28
N ASN A 17 -14.99 -12.36 -9.52
CA ASN A 17 -14.62 -13.69 -9.94
C ASN A 17 -13.10 -13.80 -9.85
N ASP A 18 -12.58 -15.01 -9.92
CA ASP A 18 -11.14 -15.27 -9.76
C ASP A 18 -10.26 -14.57 -10.82
N SER A 19 -10.88 -13.97 -11.85
CA SER A 19 -10.20 -13.24 -12.92
C SER A 19 -10.15 -11.72 -12.70
N TYR A 20 -10.85 -11.18 -11.70
CA TYR A 20 -10.83 -9.74 -11.44
C TYR A 20 -9.46 -9.31 -10.90
N ARG A 21 -8.88 -8.29 -11.55
CA ARG A 21 -7.60 -7.69 -11.16
C ARG A 21 -7.86 -6.27 -10.68
N PHE A 22 -7.58 -6.02 -9.40
CA PHE A 22 -7.64 -4.67 -8.86
C PHE A 22 -6.72 -3.74 -9.66
N GLN A 23 -7.26 -2.60 -10.07
CA GLN A 23 -6.59 -1.53 -10.79
C GLN A 23 -6.34 -0.32 -9.90
N SER A 24 -7.09 -0.20 -8.80
CA SER A 24 -6.96 0.88 -7.85
C SER A 24 -7.32 0.47 -6.43
N ASN A 25 -6.85 1.24 -5.43
CA ASN A 25 -7.24 1.02 -4.04
C ASN A 25 -8.77 1.10 -3.84
N ASN A 26 -9.50 1.89 -4.65
CA ASN A 26 -10.96 2.01 -4.50
C ASN A 26 -11.68 0.71 -4.84
N ASP A 27 -11.07 -0.17 -5.64
CA ASP A 27 -11.64 -1.45 -6.03
C ASP A 27 -11.79 -2.40 -4.82
N ILE A 28 -11.13 -2.09 -3.70
CA ILE A 28 -11.29 -2.78 -2.42
C ILE A 28 -12.72 -2.64 -1.87
N LEU A 29 -13.44 -1.57 -2.24
CA LEU A 29 -14.87 -1.41 -1.92
C LEU A 29 -15.76 -2.45 -2.63
N LEU A 30 -15.24 -3.17 -3.63
CA LEU A 30 -15.96 -4.26 -4.29
C LEU A 30 -15.94 -5.55 -3.47
N ILE A 31 -15.08 -5.64 -2.47
CA ILE A 31 -14.96 -6.83 -1.61
C ILE A 31 -16.18 -6.87 -0.66
N PRO A 32 -16.98 -7.95 -0.67
CA PRO A 32 -18.09 -8.11 0.26
C PRO A 32 -17.63 -7.93 1.71
N GLY A 33 -18.33 -7.06 2.45
CA GLY A 33 -18.02 -6.75 3.85
C GLY A 33 -17.05 -5.59 4.06
N VAL A 34 -16.43 -5.05 3.00
CA VAL A 34 -15.70 -3.78 3.10
C VAL A 34 -16.68 -2.63 2.95
N THR A 35 -16.85 -1.86 4.03
CA THR A 35 -17.62 -0.61 4.01
C THR A 35 -16.70 0.58 3.69
N GLU A 36 -17.29 1.72 3.31
CA GLU A 36 -16.53 2.98 3.17
C GLU A 36 -15.82 3.38 4.48
N GLU A 37 -16.43 3.11 5.63
CA GLU A 37 -15.82 3.36 6.94
C GLU A 37 -14.55 2.52 7.11
N VAL A 38 -14.61 1.22 6.80
CA VAL A 38 -13.45 0.34 6.85
C VAL A 38 -12.39 0.82 5.87
N PHE A 39 -12.77 1.07 4.62
CA PHE A 39 -11.86 1.53 3.58
C PHE A 39 -11.13 2.83 3.98
N ASN A 40 -11.84 3.80 4.53
CA ASN A 40 -11.26 5.06 4.99
C ASN A 40 -10.22 4.89 6.10
N LYS A 41 -10.32 3.84 6.93
CA LYS A 41 -9.33 3.50 7.96
C LYS A 41 -8.06 2.86 7.37
N ILE A 42 -8.17 2.13 6.26
CA ILE A 42 -7.05 1.34 5.72
C ILE A 42 -6.41 1.92 4.45
N LYS A 43 -7.07 2.87 3.78
CA LYS A 43 -6.65 3.39 2.45
C LYS A 43 -5.23 3.95 2.40
N GLU A 44 -4.70 4.43 3.54
CA GLU A 44 -3.36 5.00 3.66
C GLU A 44 -2.26 3.95 3.78
N VAL A 45 -2.59 2.70 4.16
CA VAL A 45 -1.62 1.63 4.42
C VAL A 45 -1.69 0.47 3.43
N ILE A 46 -2.61 0.54 2.45
CA ILE A 46 -2.81 -0.48 1.42
C ILE A 46 -2.41 0.05 0.04
N CYS A 47 -1.92 -0.85 -0.80
CA CYS A 47 -1.64 -0.57 -2.20
C CYS A 47 -2.05 -1.76 -3.06
N ILE A 48 -2.39 -1.46 -4.31
CA ILE A 48 -2.63 -2.46 -5.35
C ILE A 48 -1.43 -2.46 -6.29
N LEU A 49 -0.84 -3.65 -6.48
CA LEU A 49 0.28 -3.89 -7.37
C LEU A 49 -0.07 -4.98 -8.38
N PRO A 50 0.45 -4.90 -9.62
CA PRO A 50 0.09 -5.78 -10.73
C PRO A 50 0.82 -7.14 -10.68
N ASP A 51 1.13 -7.65 -9.48
CA ASP A 51 1.84 -8.90 -9.24
C ASP A 51 1.13 -9.76 -8.21
N ASP A 52 1.16 -11.08 -8.41
CA ASP A 52 0.56 -12.05 -7.49
C ASP A 52 1.34 -12.20 -6.17
N ARG A 53 2.57 -11.66 -6.09
CA ARG A 53 3.43 -11.71 -4.89
C ARG A 53 4.18 -10.40 -4.72
N SER A 54 3.60 -9.50 -3.94
CA SER A 54 4.25 -8.23 -3.58
C SER A 54 4.75 -8.29 -2.14
N LEU A 55 6.06 -8.15 -1.97
CA LEU A 55 6.69 -8.01 -0.66
C LEU A 55 6.71 -6.53 -0.25
N ILE A 56 6.54 -6.29 1.04
CA ILE A 56 6.57 -4.96 1.63
C ILE A 56 8.03 -4.52 1.78
N ASN A 57 8.38 -3.36 1.22
CA ASN A 57 9.71 -2.82 1.41
C ASN A 57 9.86 -2.19 2.79
N ILE A 58 10.70 -2.79 3.64
CA ILE A 58 10.94 -2.34 5.02
C ILE A 58 11.56 -0.95 5.11
N ASN A 59 12.26 -0.51 4.06
CA ASN A 59 12.92 0.79 4.00
C ASN A 59 11.96 1.92 3.57
N SER A 60 10.73 1.58 3.16
CA SER A 60 9.67 2.54 2.83
C SER A 60 8.69 2.79 3.97
N LEU A 61 8.84 2.06 5.08
CA LEU A 61 7.98 2.16 6.25
C LEU A 61 8.17 3.51 6.94
N ASN A 62 7.09 3.99 7.54
CA ASN A 62 7.05 5.24 8.31
C ASN A 62 6.01 5.11 9.44
N GLU A 63 5.84 6.17 10.22
CA GLU A 63 4.98 6.15 11.42
C GLU A 63 3.53 5.73 11.13
N ASN A 64 2.99 6.04 9.95
CA ASN A 64 1.63 5.65 9.55
C ASN A 64 1.47 4.12 9.41
N HIS A 65 2.59 3.38 9.28
CA HIS A 65 2.58 1.93 9.12
C HIS A 65 2.73 1.16 10.43
N VAL A 66 2.80 1.81 11.59
CA VAL A 66 3.04 1.12 12.87
C VAL A 66 1.94 0.10 13.19
N ASP A 67 0.68 0.46 13.01
CA ASP A 67 -0.45 -0.44 13.29
C ASP A 67 -0.51 -1.57 12.26
N PHE A 68 -0.18 -1.29 11.00
CA PHE A 68 -0.03 -2.31 9.96
C PHE A 68 1.07 -3.32 10.30
N LEU A 69 2.24 -2.84 10.75
CA LEU A 69 3.34 -3.69 11.19
C LEU A 69 2.94 -4.55 12.39
N SER A 70 2.18 -4.00 13.33
CA SER A 70 1.66 -4.77 14.47
C SER A 70 0.76 -5.90 14.00
N ALA A 71 -0.12 -5.65 13.03
CA ALA A 71 -1.03 -6.62 12.47
C ALA A 71 -0.29 -7.76 11.74
N ILE A 72 0.67 -7.45 10.85
CA ILE A 72 1.43 -8.49 10.13
C ILE A 72 2.39 -9.27 11.04
N MET A 73 2.72 -8.72 12.21
CA MET A 73 3.47 -9.40 13.28
C MET A 73 2.55 -10.11 14.29
N LEU A 74 1.26 -10.28 13.94
CA LEU A 74 0.26 -11.00 14.72
C LEU A 74 0.07 -10.46 16.15
N GLY A 75 0.37 -9.17 16.37
CA GLY A 75 0.34 -8.54 17.70
C GLY A 75 1.38 -9.09 18.69
N LYS A 76 2.33 -9.91 18.24
CA LYS A 76 3.33 -10.56 19.10
C LYS A 76 4.48 -9.65 19.51
N ILE A 77 4.56 -8.46 18.92
CA ILE A 77 5.63 -7.48 19.16
C ILE A 77 5.07 -6.25 19.88
N PRO A 78 5.71 -5.80 20.97
CA PRO A 78 5.32 -4.56 21.63
C PRO A 78 5.31 -3.38 20.66
N LYS A 79 4.25 -2.55 20.70
CA LYS A 79 4.10 -1.40 19.81
C LYS A 79 5.30 -0.46 19.87
N ASP A 80 5.85 -0.24 21.06
CA ASP A 80 7.06 0.58 21.26
C ASP A 80 8.28 0.07 20.49
N ASN A 81 8.43 -1.25 20.36
CA ASN A 81 9.51 -1.83 19.56
C ASN A 81 9.30 -1.52 18.07
N ILE A 82 8.06 -1.60 17.59
CA ILE A 82 7.70 -1.27 16.21
C ILE A 82 8.02 0.20 15.92
N VAL A 83 7.54 1.12 16.77
CA VAL A 83 7.81 2.56 16.65
C VAL A 83 9.32 2.83 16.63
N LYS A 84 10.07 2.27 17.58
CA LYS A 84 11.53 2.41 17.62
C LYS A 84 12.20 1.88 16.36
N THR A 85 11.72 0.78 15.80
CA THR A 85 12.31 0.18 14.60
C THR A 85 12.06 1.05 13.36
N VAL A 86 10.83 1.54 13.20
CA VAL A 86 10.46 2.46 12.10
C VAL A 86 11.27 3.75 12.20
N ASN A 87 11.40 4.32 13.40
CA ASN A 87 12.15 5.57 13.60
C ASN A 87 13.68 5.37 13.52
N ALA A 88 14.15 4.11 13.56
CA ALA A 88 15.55 3.75 13.44
C ALA A 88 15.93 3.27 12.03
N ILE A 89 15.07 3.45 11.02
CA ILE A 89 15.43 3.16 9.62
C ILE A 89 16.67 4.00 9.26
N PRO A 90 17.81 3.35 8.91
CA PRO A 90 19.02 4.08 8.57
C PRO A 90 18.84 4.93 7.31
N VAL A 91 19.69 5.94 7.12
CA VAL A 91 19.68 6.80 5.91
C VAL A 91 19.76 5.98 4.62
N ASN A 92 20.55 4.90 4.62
CA ASN A 92 20.69 3.99 3.48
C ASN A 92 19.79 2.75 3.58
N GLY A 93 18.83 2.76 4.51
CA GLY A 93 17.98 1.63 4.82
C GLY A 93 18.68 0.48 5.54
N TRP A 94 17.88 -0.50 5.96
CA TRP A 94 18.35 -1.80 6.42
C TRP A 94 18.91 -2.58 5.24
N LYS A 95 20.03 -3.28 5.48
CA LYS A 95 20.72 -4.10 4.46
C LYS A 95 19.98 -5.40 4.17
N SER A 96 19.22 -5.91 5.14
CA SER A 96 18.46 -7.15 4.99
C SER A 96 17.22 -7.17 5.88
N VAL A 97 16.26 -8.02 5.53
CA VAL A 97 15.10 -8.32 6.39
C VAL A 97 15.55 -8.88 7.75
N SER A 98 16.63 -9.67 7.76
CA SER A 98 17.17 -10.23 9.01
C SER A 98 17.68 -9.14 9.97
N ASP A 99 18.33 -8.08 9.46
CA ASP A 99 18.82 -6.98 10.29
C ASP A 99 17.66 -6.19 10.89
N PHE A 100 16.66 -5.86 10.08
CA PHE A 100 15.43 -5.21 10.52
C PHE A 100 14.71 -6.04 11.60
N MET A 101 14.51 -7.33 11.35
CA MET A 101 13.86 -8.22 12.33
C MET A 101 14.72 -8.38 13.58
N GLY A 102 16.05 -8.42 13.46
CA GLY A 102 16.95 -8.48 14.62
C GLY A 102 16.77 -7.29 15.57
N PHE A 103 16.56 -6.10 15.01
CA PHE A 103 16.25 -4.89 15.77
C PHE A 103 14.83 -4.93 16.36
N LEU A 104 13.83 -5.23 15.52
CA LEU A 104 12.40 -5.27 15.89
C LEU A 104 12.12 -6.26 17.03
N LEU A 105 12.75 -7.43 16.96
CA LEU A 105 12.52 -8.54 17.87
C LEU A 105 13.35 -8.43 19.17
N LYS A 106 14.04 -7.33 19.42
CA LYS A 106 14.83 -7.15 20.65
C LYS A 106 13.96 -7.33 21.89
N GLY A 107 14.40 -8.19 22.82
CA GLY A 107 13.65 -8.54 24.03
C GLY A 107 12.51 -9.57 23.82
N THR A 108 12.25 -10.02 22.60
CA THR A 108 11.24 -11.05 22.32
C THR A 108 11.78 -12.45 22.64
N PRO A 109 10.98 -13.41 23.16
CA PRO A 109 11.41 -14.80 23.40
C PRO A 109 11.85 -15.52 22.12
N LEU A 110 12.86 -16.38 22.22
CA LEU A 110 13.52 -17.00 21.05
C LEU A 110 12.55 -17.77 20.14
N GLU A 111 11.60 -18.53 20.70
CA GLU A 111 10.66 -19.31 19.90
C GLU A 111 9.71 -18.41 19.09
N VAL A 112 9.24 -17.31 19.69
CA VAL A 112 8.44 -16.29 18.99
C VAL A 112 9.26 -15.64 17.87
N ARG A 113 10.57 -15.43 18.08
CA ARG A 113 11.45 -14.85 17.05
C ARG A 113 11.57 -15.76 15.82
N LYS A 114 11.78 -17.06 16.03
CA LYS A 114 11.93 -18.02 14.92
C LYS A 114 10.67 -18.06 14.06
N GLU A 115 9.51 -18.09 14.71
CA GLU A 115 8.21 -18.05 14.06
C GLU A 115 8.04 -16.76 13.23
N LEU A 116 8.23 -15.59 13.84
CA LEU A 116 8.04 -14.31 13.17
C LEU A 116 9.06 -14.07 12.05
N LEU A 117 10.29 -14.55 12.20
CA LEU A 117 11.30 -14.43 11.15
C LEU A 117 10.93 -15.26 9.90
N SER A 118 10.27 -16.40 10.08
CA SER A 118 9.75 -17.20 8.95
C SER A 118 8.67 -16.43 8.19
N TYR A 119 7.68 -15.86 8.90
CA TYR A 119 6.63 -15.03 8.29
C TYR A 119 7.20 -13.78 7.62
N ALA A 120 8.14 -13.09 8.27
CA ALA A 120 8.76 -11.89 7.75
C ALA A 120 9.46 -12.13 6.40
N ARG A 121 10.14 -13.26 6.22
CA ARG A 121 10.79 -13.58 4.94
C ARG A 121 9.82 -13.81 3.78
N MET A 122 8.57 -14.15 4.07
CA MET A 122 7.52 -14.34 3.07
C MET A 122 6.78 -13.05 2.72
N LEU A 123 6.92 -12.01 3.54
CA LEU A 123 6.13 -10.77 3.44
C LEU A 123 6.98 -9.52 3.22
N LEU A 124 8.24 -9.53 3.64
CA LEU A 124 9.11 -8.35 3.67
C LEU A 124 10.26 -8.47 2.69
N SER A 125 10.71 -7.34 2.18
CA SER A 125 11.88 -7.20 1.33
C SER A 125 12.61 -5.89 1.63
N THR A 126 13.85 -5.77 1.16
CA THR A 126 14.59 -4.51 1.05
C THR A 126 14.50 -3.91 -0.36
N GLU A 127 13.98 -4.67 -1.32
CA GLU A 127 13.91 -4.30 -2.73
C GLU A 127 12.71 -3.42 -3.04
N TYR A 128 12.92 -2.45 -3.92
CA TYR A 128 11.84 -1.67 -4.53
C TYR A 128 11.55 -2.30 -5.89
N ASN A 129 10.36 -2.88 -6.05
CA ASN A 129 9.92 -3.43 -7.34
C ASN A 129 9.07 -2.43 -8.13
N TYR A 130 8.40 -1.53 -7.39
CA TYR A 130 7.46 -0.57 -7.96
C TYR A 130 7.67 0.83 -7.40
N ILE A 131 7.52 1.82 -8.26
CA ILE A 131 7.49 3.24 -7.89
C ILE A 131 6.21 3.85 -8.46
N LYS A 132 5.47 4.55 -7.63
CA LYS A 132 4.28 5.32 -8.03
C LYS A 132 4.65 6.79 -8.13
N ALA A 133 4.47 7.39 -9.31
CA ALA A 133 4.64 8.83 -9.50
C ALA A 133 3.29 9.47 -9.84
N GLY A 134 3.06 10.67 -9.32
CA GLY A 134 1.88 11.48 -9.64
C GLY A 134 2.29 12.84 -10.18
N SER A 135 1.76 13.22 -11.34
CA SER A 135 1.82 14.60 -11.83
C SER A 135 0.41 15.19 -11.82
N SER A 136 0.31 16.48 -11.52
CA SER A 136 -0.96 17.20 -11.49
C SER A 136 -0.88 18.44 -12.37
N LEU A 137 -1.95 18.72 -13.10
CA LEU A 137 -2.16 19.91 -13.90
C LEU A 137 -3.41 20.61 -13.39
N VAL A 138 -3.27 21.88 -13.02
CA VAL A 138 -4.40 22.73 -12.62
C VAL A 138 -4.65 23.72 -13.75
N SER A 139 -5.90 23.87 -14.15
CA SER A 139 -6.36 24.82 -15.16
C SER A 139 -7.72 25.39 -14.77
N ASP A 140 -8.19 26.39 -15.52
CA ASP A 140 -9.53 26.96 -15.39
C ASP A 140 -10.63 25.91 -15.55
N SER A 141 -10.37 24.86 -16.34
CA SER A 141 -11.32 23.78 -16.62
C SER A 141 -11.37 22.68 -15.55
N GLY A 142 -10.40 22.63 -14.63
CA GLY A 142 -10.31 21.54 -13.66
C GLY A 142 -8.91 21.24 -13.17
N GLN A 143 -8.84 20.29 -12.23
CA GLN A 143 -7.62 19.63 -11.82
C GLN A 143 -7.54 18.24 -12.44
N TYR A 144 -6.44 18.00 -13.15
CA TYR A 144 -6.12 16.72 -13.77
C TYR A 144 -4.94 16.11 -13.04
N ARG A 145 -4.98 14.80 -12.79
CA ARG A 145 -3.88 14.07 -12.17
C ARG A 145 -3.57 12.82 -12.98
N LEU A 146 -2.31 12.67 -13.36
CA LEU A 146 -1.78 11.45 -13.97
C LEU A 146 -0.97 10.70 -12.92
N VAL A 147 -1.41 9.49 -12.59
CA VAL A 147 -0.67 8.57 -11.73
C VAL A 147 -0.07 7.48 -12.61
N THR A 148 1.26 7.34 -12.56
CA THR A 148 1.99 6.32 -13.29
C THR A 148 2.62 5.35 -12.30
N LEU A 149 2.40 4.05 -12.52
CA LEU A 149 3.09 2.98 -11.83
C LEU A 149 4.23 2.48 -12.72
N PHE A 150 5.44 2.57 -12.20
CA PHE A 150 6.64 2.05 -12.83
C PHE A 150 7.07 0.75 -12.16
N ARG A 151 7.46 -0.23 -12.96
CA ARG A 151 8.22 -1.39 -12.50
C ARG A 151 9.71 -1.13 -12.69
N LEU A 152 10.48 -1.42 -11.64
CA LEU A 152 11.93 -1.42 -11.69
C LEU A 152 12.42 -2.75 -12.28
N ASP A 153 13.32 -2.67 -13.25
CA ASP A 153 14.04 -3.81 -13.80
C ASP A 153 15.53 -3.47 -13.90
N GLY A 154 16.27 -3.85 -12.85
CA GLY A 154 17.65 -3.42 -12.64
C GLY A 154 17.76 -1.88 -12.56
N LYS A 155 18.32 -1.27 -13.61
CA LYS A 155 18.49 0.20 -13.72
C LYS A 155 17.44 0.87 -14.62
N SER A 156 16.50 0.10 -15.16
CA SER A 156 15.47 0.60 -16.06
C SER A 156 14.12 0.75 -15.35
N LEU A 157 13.35 1.75 -15.78
CA LEU A 157 11.97 1.97 -15.35
C LEU A 157 11.02 1.68 -16.51
N ASN A 158 10.15 0.70 -16.33
CA ASN A 158 9.12 0.35 -17.31
C ASN A 158 7.75 0.81 -16.81
N ILE A 159 6.94 1.37 -17.70
CA ILE A 159 5.58 1.79 -17.35
C ILE A 159 4.69 0.57 -17.35
N THR A 160 4.09 0.28 -16.19
CA THR A 160 3.13 -0.83 -16.06
C THR A 160 1.70 -0.35 -16.14
N GLN A 161 1.41 0.82 -15.57
CA GLN A 161 0.05 1.36 -15.54
C GLN A 161 0.08 2.89 -15.57
N ARG A 162 -0.91 3.48 -16.26
CA ARG A 162 -1.25 4.90 -16.17
C ARG A 162 -2.72 5.03 -15.79
N ARG A 163 -2.99 5.92 -14.84
CA ARG A 163 -4.34 6.27 -14.40
C ARG A 163 -4.55 7.77 -14.50
N TYR A 164 -5.63 8.16 -15.15
CA TYR A 164 -6.06 9.54 -15.29
C TYR A 164 -7.19 9.79 -14.29
N GLU A 165 -7.00 10.79 -13.45
CA GLU A 165 -7.97 11.25 -12.47
C GLU A 165 -8.35 12.68 -12.82
N MET A 166 -9.65 12.97 -12.86
CA MET A 166 -10.16 14.30 -13.14
C MET A 166 -11.07 14.73 -12.01
N LYS A 167 -10.82 15.93 -11.49
CA LYS A 167 -11.76 16.62 -10.61
C LYS A 167 -12.16 17.90 -11.33
N GLY A 168 -13.31 17.88 -11.98
CA GLY A 168 -13.91 19.08 -12.56
C GLY A 168 -14.22 20.08 -11.45
N TRP A 169 -14.04 21.37 -11.73
CA TRP A 169 -14.66 22.40 -10.90
C TRP A 169 -16.15 22.36 -11.23
N GLY A 170 -16.92 21.61 -10.44
CA GLY A 170 -18.38 21.74 -10.49
C GLY A 170 -18.72 23.19 -10.17
N ASN A 171 -19.29 23.92 -11.12
CA ASN A 171 -20.10 25.08 -10.77
C ASN A 171 -21.27 24.51 -9.95
N GLY A 172 -21.46 25.03 -8.74
CA GLY A 172 -22.52 24.59 -7.83
C GLY A 172 -23.94 24.77 -8.37
#